data_AF-X1KT33-F1
#
_entry.id   AF-X1KT33-F1
#
_cell.length_a   1.000
_cell.length_b   1.000
_cell.length_c   1.000
_cell.angle_alpha   90.00
_cell.angle_beta   90.00
_cell.angle_gamma   90.00
#
_symmetry.space_group_name_H-M   'P 1'
#
loop_
_entity.id
_entity.type
_entity.pdbx_description
1 polymer ?
#
loop_
_entity_poly.entity_id
_entity_poly.type
_entity_poly.pdbx_seq_one_letter_code
_entity_poly.pdbx_strand_id
1 'polypeptide(L)'
;PVDVAETVIPDYVIVSITGVGGYAGWITSTAVTSVVFSPSWSGDRTVLVITVDDLAPATYLQTGKWGTSKYWNKGDYPPAVELKDAEGDPIAAVLSGIALPSDYSGFDGELRTSWVFVNIGDGEVEVAGIVRKVENARASETCSPTGDPELASIAYHGTVEDGGKLMLGVLSGLGDCAGIQVFRTDDFDPCCPAWRSCGLQN
;
A
#
# COMPACT_ATOMS: atom_id res chain seq x y z
N PRO A 1 26.88 -12.12 34.28
CA PRO A 1 26.83 -12.37 32.82
C PRO A 1 25.84 -13.51 32.54
N VAL A 2 24.71 -13.21 31.91
CA VAL A 2 23.75 -14.23 31.49
C VAL A 2 24.13 -14.61 30.07
N ASP A 3 24.61 -15.84 29.87
CA ASP A 3 24.78 -16.42 28.54
C ASP A 3 23.39 -16.71 27.98
N VAL A 4 23.03 -16.02 26.88
CA VAL A 4 21.82 -16.32 26.12
C VAL A 4 22.26 -17.17 24.93
N ALA A 5 21.90 -18.46 24.96
CA ALA A 5 22.12 -19.36 23.85
C ALA A 5 21.25 -18.94 22.66
N GLU A 6 21.86 -18.79 21.48
CA GLU A 6 21.14 -18.59 20.22
C GLU A 6 20.23 -19.80 19.97
N THR A 7 18.94 -19.61 20.19
CA THR A 7 17.93 -20.58 19.76
C THR A 7 17.68 -20.33 18.29
N VAL A 8 18.33 -21.12 17.43
CA VAL A 8 18.01 -21.17 16.00
C VAL A 8 16.61 -21.79 15.88
N ILE A 9 15.60 -20.93 15.70
CA ILE A 9 14.28 -21.37 15.31
C ILE A 9 14.13 -21.10 13.81
N PRO A 10 13.98 -22.15 12.97
CA PRO A 10 13.80 -21.95 11.55
C PRO A 10 12.39 -21.38 11.30
N ASP A 11 12.33 -20.35 10.45
CA ASP A 11 11.16 -19.86 9.73
C ASP A 11 10.22 -18.81 10.34
N TYR A 12 10.58 -18.13 11.44
CA TYR A 12 9.92 -16.85 11.77
C TYR A 12 10.89 -15.81 12.32
N VAL A 13 10.89 -14.64 11.67
CA VAL A 13 11.62 -13.46 12.12
C VAL A 13 10.83 -12.83 13.26
N ILE A 14 11.40 -12.88 14.46
CA ILE A 14 10.93 -12.07 15.58
C ILE A 14 11.28 -10.61 15.24
N VAL A 15 10.27 -9.77 15.07
CA VAL A 15 10.47 -8.31 15.02
C VAL A 15 10.85 -7.86 16.42
N SER A 16 12.16 -7.79 16.68
CA SER A 16 12.69 -7.15 17.87
C SER A 16 12.84 -5.65 17.60
N ILE A 17 12.24 -4.83 18.46
CA ILE A 17 12.43 -3.36 18.56
C ILE A 17 13.87 -2.96 18.96
N THR A 18 14.81 -3.91 19.04
CA THR A 18 16.26 -3.67 19.18
C THR A 18 17.09 -4.42 18.12
N GLY A 19 16.47 -4.70 16.96
CA GLY A 19 16.84 -5.63 15.88
C GLY A 19 18.31 -5.99 15.62
N VAL A 20 18.58 -7.29 15.74
CA VAL A 20 19.67 -8.02 15.09
C VAL A 20 19.26 -8.26 13.63
N GLY A 21 20.02 -7.72 12.67
CA GLY A 21 20.02 -8.14 11.26
C GLY A 21 18.88 -7.61 10.39
N GLY A 22 19.08 -6.46 9.74
CA GLY A 22 18.23 -6.01 8.64
C GLY A 22 18.45 -6.82 7.36
N TYR A 23 17.39 -7.02 6.57
CA TYR A 23 17.52 -7.57 5.21
C TYR A 23 18.03 -6.48 4.27
N ALA A 24 18.82 -6.87 3.26
CA ALA A 24 19.38 -5.91 2.31
C ALA A 24 18.28 -5.12 1.58
N GLY A 25 18.42 -3.79 1.55
CA GLY A 25 17.57 -2.85 0.80
C GLY A 25 16.27 -2.42 1.48
N TRP A 26 16.00 -2.89 2.71
CA TRP A 26 14.85 -2.42 3.46
C TRP A 26 15.01 -0.95 3.89
N ILE A 27 13.90 -0.24 3.99
CA ILE A 27 13.83 1.07 4.65
C ILE A 27 13.29 0.85 6.06
N THR A 28 13.98 1.44 7.03
CA THR A 28 13.56 1.41 8.44
C THR A 28 12.16 2.02 8.57
N SER A 29 11.37 1.46 9.47
CA SER A 29 10.03 1.97 9.77
C SER A 29 9.67 1.68 11.22
N THR A 30 8.73 2.47 11.74
CA THR A 30 8.16 2.29 13.07
C THR A 30 6.96 1.34 13.03
N ALA A 31 6.20 1.34 11.92
CA ALA A 31 5.02 0.50 11.75
C ALA A 31 4.87 -0.03 10.32
N VAL A 32 4.23 -1.20 10.21
CA VAL A 32 3.68 -1.73 8.95
C VAL A 32 2.16 -1.60 9.04
N THR A 33 1.55 -0.83 8.15
CA THR A 33 0.11 -0.52 8.19
C THR A 33 -0.72 -1.32 7.18
N SER A 34 -0.07 -1.90 6.16
CA SER A 34 -0.71 -2.79 5.21
C SER A 34 0.28 -3.84 4.70
N VAL A 35 -0.22 -5.04 4.38
CA VAL A 35 0.54 -6.14 3.80
C VAL A 35 -0.32 -6.91 2.80
N VAL A 36 0.23 -7.23 1.63
CA VAL A 36 -0.41 -8.10 0.64
C VAL A 36 0.58 -9.07 0.03
N PHE A 37 0.09 -10.28 -0.28
CA PHE A 37 0.78 -11.21 -1.17
C PHE A 37 0.43 -10.90 -2.62
N SER A 38 1.39 -11.04 -3.52
CA SER A 38 1.11 -11.05 -4.95
C SER A 38 0.10 -12.15 -5.31
N PRO A 39 -0.89 -11.89 -6.17
CA PRO A 39 -1.74 -12.93 -6.75
C PRO A 39 -0.94 -14.04 -7.45
N SER A 40 0.23 -13.68 -8.00
CA SER A 40 1.20 -14.59 -8.63
C SER A 40 2.16 -15.26 -7.64
N TRP A 41 1.82 -15.30 -6.35
CA TRP A 41 2.67 -15.76 -5.24
C TRP A 41 3.42 -17.07 -5.51
N SER A 42 2.75 -18.04 -6.13
CA SER A 42 3.34 -19.36 -6.41
C SER A 42 4.60 -19.26 -7.28
N GLY A 43 4.65 -18.28 -8.19
CA GLY A 43 5.79 -17.97 -9.04
C GLY A 43 6.71 -16.90 -8.45
N ASP A 44 6.17 -15.72 -8.14
CA ASP A 44 6.98 -14.54 -7.84
C ASP A 44 7.40 -14.39 -6.38
N ARG A 45 6.74 -15.07 -5.44
CA ARG A 45 6.95 -14.96 -3.99
C ARG A 45 7.09 -13.50 -3.53
N THR A 46 6.29 -12.61 -4.12
CA THR A 46 6.35 -11.18 -3.86
C THR A 46 5.38 -10.78 -2.75
N VAL A 47 5.86 -9.95 -1.83
CA VAL A 47 5.06 -9.29 -0.80
C VAL A 47 5.19 -7.78 -0.98
N LEU A 48 4.10 -7.04 -0.82
CA LEU A 48 4.14 -5.58 -0.71
C LEU A 48 3.69 -5.19 0.68
N VAL A 49 4.33 -4.17 1.23
CA VAL A 49 3.96 -3.58 2.52
C VAL A 49 3.93 -2.07 2.42
N ILE A 50 2.99 -1.45 3.12
CA ILE A 50 3.06 -0.02 3.42
C ILE A 50 3.67 0.13 4.81
N THR A 51 4.75 0.90 4.90
CA THR A 51 5.47 1.16 6.14
C THR A 51 5.49 2.63 6.46
N VAL A 52 5.43 2.97 7.73
CA VAL A 52 5.43 4.35 8.24
C VAL A 52 6.59 4.51 9.21
N ASP A 53 7.36 5.59 9.03
CA ASP A 53 8.34 6.07 10.01
C ASP A 53 7.77 7.34 10.65
N ASP A 54 7.53 7.31 11.96
CA ASP A 54 6.98 8.44 12.72
C ASP A 54 8.05 9.43 13.19
N LEU A 55 9.33 9.04 13.14
CA LEU A 55 10.47 9.91 13.51
C LEU A 55 10.94 10.76 12.33
N ALA A 56 10.76 10.26 11.11
CA ALA A 56 10.90 11.00 9.87
C ALA A 56 9.63 10.73 9.06
N PRO A 57 8.59 11.61 9.12
CA PRO A 57 7.18 11.31 8.82
C PRO A 57 6.95 10.88 7.38
N ALA A 58 7.38 9.68 7.02
CA ALA A 58 7.45 9.18 5.67
C ALA A 58 6.76 7.83 5.59
N THR A 59 5.94 7.68 4.55
CA THR A 59 5.25 6.45 4.24
C THR A 59 5.81 5.88 2.94
N TYR A 60 6.17 4.61 2.97
CA TYR A 60 6.75 3.91 1.82
C TYR A 60 5.91 2.70 1.45
N LEU A 61 5.72 2.48 0.14
CA LEU A 61 5.44 1.15 -0.39
C LEU A 61 6.77 0.42 -0.59
N GLN A 62 6.99 -0.64 0.18
CA GLN A 62 8.17 -1.50 0.05
C GLN A 62 7.78 -2.83 -0.58
N THR A 63 8.64 -3.32 -1.49
CA THR A 63 8.45 -4.61 -2.14
C THR A 63 9.50 -5.60 -1.66
N GLY A 64 9.04 -6.75 -1.17
CA GLY A 64 9.86 -7.83 -0.66
C GLY A 64 9.81 -9.07 -1.54
N LYS A 65 10.94 -9.75 -1.68
CA LYS A 65 11.03 -11.09 -2.25
C LYS A 65 11.19 -12.11 -1.12
N TRP A 66 10.33 -13.12 -1.11
CA TRP A 66 10.49 -14.31 -0.27
C TRP A 66 10.98 -15.52 -1.08
N GLY A 67 11.47 -16.54 -0.39
CA GLY A 67 12.01 -17.77 -0.98
C GLY A 67 13.49 -17.98 -0.65
N THR A 68 14.23 -18.57 -1.61
CA THR A 68 15.67 -18.85 -1.48
C THR A 68 16.51 -17.59 -1.36
N SER A 69 16.17 -16.56 -2.11
CA SER A 69 16.69 -15.20 -1.95
C SER A 69 15.67 -14.35 -1.19
N LYS A 70 16.14 -13.63 -0.17
CA LYS A 70 15.32 -12.72 0.66
C LYS A 70 15.93 -11.33 0.65
N TYR A 71 15.19 -10.36 0.16
CA TYR A 71 15.61 -8.95 0.13
C TYR A 71 14.39 -8.04 -0.02
N TRP A 72 14.59 -6.76 0.28
CA TRP A 72 13.62 -5.69 0.06
C TRP A 72 14.19 -4.69 -0.93
N ASN A 73 13.34 -4.16 -1.80
CA ASN A 73 13.62 -3.01 -2.67
C ASN A 73 14.98 -3.07 -3.41
N LYS A 74 15.40 -4.27 -3.83
CA LYS A 74 16.75 -4.53 -4.34
C LYS A 74 16.71 -5.54 -5.49
N GLY A 75 17.77 -5.56 -6.29
CA GLY A 75 17.90 -6.50 -7.41
C GLY A 75 16.96 -6.09 -8.53
N ASP A 76 16.16 -7.05 -9.00
CA ASP A 76 15.20 -6.80 -10.08
C ASP A 76 13.89 -6.15 -9.59
N TYR A 77 13.72 -5.99 -8.27
CA TYR A 77 12.56 -5.34 -7.66
C TYR A 77 12.74 -3.82 -7.57
N PRO A 78 11.65 -3.05 -7.62
CA PRO A 78 11.74 -1.59 -7.59
C PRO A 78 12.32 -1.10 -6.26
N PRO A 79 12.98 0.08 -6.22
CA PRO A 79 13.27 0.77 -4.97
C PRO A 79 11.98 1.04 -4.19
N ALA A 80 12.10 1.31 -2.89
CA ALA A 80 10.97 1.74 -2.08
C ALA A 80 10.35 3.01 -2.69
N VAL A 81 9.02 3.03 -2.80
CA VAL A 81 8.30 4.17 -3.35
C VAL A 81 7.78 5.00 -2.19
N GLU A 82 8.29 6.21 -2.05
CA GLU A 82 7.76 7.17 -1.09
C GLU A 82 6.39 7.65 -1.56
N LEU A 83 5.39 7.49 -0.69
CA LEU A 83 4.06 8.02 -0.89
C LEU A 83 4.07 9.43 -0.30
N LYS A 84 4.24 10.43 -1.16
CA LYS A 84 4.14 11.86 -0.82
C LYS A 84 2.76 12.38 -1.18
N ASP A 85 2.37 13.53 -0.65
CA ASP A 85 1.19 14.24 -1.15
C ASP A 85 1.50 14.99 -2.47
N ALA A 86 0.57 15.82 -2.94
CA ALA A 86 0.76 16.59 -4.18
C ALA A 86 1.75 17.76 -4.01
N GLU A 87 1.94 18.25 -2.79
CA GLU A 87 2.83 19.37 -2.47
C GLU A 87 4.27 18.91 -2.17
N GLY A 88 4.47 17.59 -2.04
CA GLY A 88 5.77 16.94 -1.87
C GLY A 88 6.12 16.66 -0.41
N ASP A 89 5.18 16.88 0.49
CA ASP A 89 5.34 16.64 1.91
C ASP A 89 5.21 15.14 2.23
N PRO A 90 6.02 14.66 3.17
CA PRO A 90 6.07 13.24 3.49
C PRO A 90 4.83 12.88 4.33
N ILE A 91 4.23 11.73 4.00
CA ILE A 91 2.96 11.29 4.58
C ILE A 91 3.23 10.49 5.85
N ALA A 92 2.59 10.82 6.98
CA ALA A 92 2.49 9.93 8.13
C ALA A 92 1.12 9.23 8.13
N ALA A 93 1.05 8.03 7.56
CA ALA A 93 -0.22 7.33 7.39
C ALA A 93 -0.70 6.68 8.71
N VAL A 94 -1.91 7.02 9.15
CA VAL A 94 -2.54 6.36 10.32
C VAL A 94 -3.26 5.08 9.90
N LEU A 95 -3.87 5.10 8.71
CA LEU A 95 -4.50 3.95 8.05
C LEU A 95 -4.03 3.89 6.60
N SER A 96 -3.87 2.67 6.08
CA SER A 96 -3.47 2.46 4.68
C SER A 96 -4.04 1.16 4.13
N GLY A 97 -3.94 0.99 2.82
CA GLY A 97 -4.30 -0.26 2.17
C GLY A 97 -3.66 -0.41 0.80
N ILE A 98 -3.55 -1.65 0.34
CA ILE A 98 -3.00 -2.01 -0.97
C ILE A 98 -4.03 -2.90 -1.68
N ALA A 99 -4.30 -2.62 -2.94
CA ALA A 99 -5.03 -3.51 -3.82
C ALA A 99 -4.20 -3.81 -5.08
N LEU A 100 -4.24 -5.07 -5.50
CA LEU A 100 -3.48 -5.56 -6.64
C LEU A 100 -4.44 -6.05 -7.74
N PRO A 101 -4.18 -5.70 -9.01
CA PRO A 101 -4.71 -6.41 -10.17
C PRO A 101 -4.41 -7.91 -10.08
N SER A 102 -5.30 -8.75 -10.61
CA SER A 102 -5.16 -10.21 -10.54
C SER A 102 -3.97 -10.74 -11.34
N ASP A 103 -3.49 -9.96 -12.30
CA ASP A 103 -2.30 -10.19 -13.14
C ASP A 103 -1.02 -9.59 -12.55
N TYR A 104 -1.07 -8.96 -11.37
CA TYR A 104 0.13 -8.44 -10.73
C TYR A 104 1.20 -9.52 -10.60
N SER A 105 2.43 -9.17 -11.00
CA SER A 105 3.61 -10.02 -10.88
C SER A 105 4.81 -9.19 -10.45
N GLY A 106 5.47 -9.61 -9.37
CA GLY A 106 6.71 -8.99 -8.93
C GLY A 106 7.92 -9.35 -9.78
N PHE A 107 7.81 -10.21 -10.79
CA PHE A 107 8.91 -10.49 -11.73
C PHE A 107 8.86 -9.67 -13.01
N ASP A 108 7.69 -9.14 -13.36
CA ASP A 108 7.50 -8.38 -14.57
C ASP A 108 7.27 -6.91 -14.22
N GLY A 109 8.21 -6.04 -14.60
CA GLY A 109 8.13 -4.61 -14.33
C GLY A 109 6.87 -3.95 -14.91
N GLU A 110 6.32 -4.49 -16.00
CA GLU A 110 5.12 -3.97 -16.66
C GLU A 110 3.83 -4.36 -15.90
N LEU A 111 3.84 -5.50 -15.20
CA LEU A 111 2.72 -5.99 -14.39
C LEU A 111 2.78 -5.52 -12.93
N ARG A 112 3.78 -4.72 -12.55
CA ARG A 112 3.91 -4.16 -11.19
C ARG A 112 3.04 -2.93 -10.98
N THR A 113 1.75 -3.05 -11.25
CA THR A 113 0.78 -2.01 -10.94
C THR A 113 0.07 -2.31 -9.64
N SER A 114 0.08 -1.38 -8.70
CA SER A 114 -0.68 -1.48 -7.46
C SER A 114 -1.46 -0.20 -7.21
N TRP A 115 -2.56 -0.33 -6.48
CA TRP A 115 -3.34 0.81 -6.01
C TRP A 115 -3.23 0.87 -4.50
N VAL A 116 -2.88 2.04 -3.99
CA VAL A 116 -2.69 2.25 -2.56
C VAL A 116 -3.55 3.40 -2.09
N PHE A 117 -4.01 3.31 -0.85
CA PHE A 117 -4.47 4.48 -0.13
C PHE A 117 -3.68 4.69 1.16
N VAL A 118 -3.58 5.94 1.58
CA VAL A 118 -3.01 6.38 2.84
C VAL A 118 -3.87 7.51 3.41
N ASN A 119 -4.29 7.39 4.67
CA ASN A 119 -4.95 8.46 5.39
C ASN A 119 -3.90 9.31 6.09
N ILE A 120 -3.88 10.59 5.79
CA ILE A 120 -2.86 11.53 6.22
C ILE A 120 -3.48 12.49 7.21
N GLY A 121 -2.89 12.62 8.39
CA GLY A 121 -3.18 13.73 9.28
C GLY A 121 -2.17 14.85 9.08
N ASP A 122 -2.64 16.08 9.01
CA ASP A 122 -1.81 17.30 8.98
C ASP A 122 -1.33 17.77 10.37
N GLY A 123 -1.66 17.00 11.42
CA GLY A 123 -1.36 17.33 12.81
C GLY A 123 -2.39 18.24 13.48
N GLU A 124 -3.37 18.78 12.75
CA GLU A 124 -4.39 19.71 13.27
C GLU A 124 -5.85 19.22 13.18
N VAL A 125 -6.07 17.96 12.79
CA VAL A 125 -7.32 17.15 12.92
C VAL A 125 -7.93 16.73 11.57
N GLU A 126 -7.50 17.28 10.43
CA GLU A 126 -8.07 16.86 9.15
C GLU A 126 -7.32 15.65 8.59
N VAL A 127 -8.04 14.51 8.55
CA VAL A 127 -7.53 13.26 8.00
C VAL A 127 -8.17 13.01 6.63
N ALA A 128 -7.38 13.16 5.57
CA ALA A 128 -7.82 12.91 4.20
C ALA A 128 -7.21 11.62 3.66
N GLY A 129 -8.03 10.82 2.98
CA GLY A 129 -7.57 9.64 2.26
C GLY A 129 -6.98 9.99 0.89
N ILE A 130 -5.68 9.76 0.71
CA ILE A 130 -5.00 9.87 -0.57
C ILE A 130 -4.94 8.52 -1.25
N VAL A 131 -5.43 8.44 -2.49
CA VAL A 131 -5.31 7.26 -3.36
C VAL A 131 -4.27 7.53 -4.43
N ARG A 132 -3.40 6.54 -4.67
CA ARG A 132 -2.39 6.59 -5.74
C ARG A 132 -2.29 5.26 -6.46
N LYS A 133 -1.99 5.35 -7.74
CA LYS A 133 -1.45 4.23 -8.52
C LYS A 133 0.06 4.20 -8.30
N VAL A 134 0.63 3.02 -8.13
CA VAL A 134 2.07 2.81 -8.15
C VAL A 134 2.41 1.84 -9.27
N GLU A 135 3.16 2.33 -10.26
CA GLU A 135 3.66 1.56 -11.39
C GLU A 135 5.16 1.35 -11.22
N ASN A 136 5.52 0.11 -10.90
CA ASN A 136 6.88 -0.32 -10.61
C ASN A 136 7.52 0.54 -9.49
N ALA A 137 8.28 1.58 -9.86
CA ALA A 137 9.01 2.45 -8.95
C ALA A 137 8.45 3.88 -8.86
N ARG A 138 7.26 4.14 -9.39
CA ARG A 138 6.70 5.49 -9.53
C ARG A 138 5.27 5.53 -9.02
N ALA A 139 5.00 6.44 -8.09
CA ALA A 139 3.65 6.80 -7.70
C ALA A 139 3.08 7.86 -8.67
N SER A 140 1.80 7.74 -9.00
CA SER A 140 1.04 8.76 -9.74
C SER A 140 0.82 10.00 -8.90
N GLU A 141 0.26 11.04 -9.52
CA GLU A 141 -0.46 12.09 -8.79
C GLU A 141 -1.64 11.51 -7.99
N THR A 142 -2.15 12.28 -7.04
CA THR A 142 -3.31 11.88 -6.23
C THR A 142 -4.54 11.72 -7.10
N CYS A 143 -5.22 10.59 -6.94
CA CYS A 143 -6.43 10.23 -7.67
C CYS A 143 -7.58 9.88 -6.73
N SER A 144 -7.70 10.59 -5.61
CA SER A 144 -8.74 10.36 -4.60
C SER A 144 -10.15 10.72 -5.08
N PRO A 145 -11.20 10.14 -4.47
CA PRO A 145 -12.55 10.64 -4.62
C PRO A 145 -12.68 12.09 -4.14
N THR A 146 -13.59 12.84 -4.74
CA THR A 146 -13.90 14.22 -4.36
C THR A 146 -14.47 14.31 -2.93
N GLY A 147 -14.12 15.36 -2.20
CA GLY A 147 -14.59 15.58 -0.83
C GLY A 147 -13.67 14.96 0.23
N ASP A 148 -12.50 14.47 -0.19
CA ASP A 148 -11.38 14.05 0.66
C ASP A 148 -11.79 13.16 1.85
N PRO A 149 -12.56 12.09 1.60
CA PRO A 149 -13.03 11.22 2.66
C PRO A 149 -11.88 10.51 3.35
N GLU A 150 -12.06 10.19 4.62
CA GLU A 150 -11.17 9.28 5.31
C GLU A 150 -11.45 7.84 4.84
N LEU A 151 -10.42 7.09 4.46
CA LEU A 151 -10.58 5.76 3.84
C LEU A 151 -10.28 4.63 4.82
N ALA A 152 -10.99 3.52 4.68
CA ALA A 152 -10.86 2.36 5.57
C ALA A 152 -10.31 1.12 4.85
N SER A 153 -10.57 1.00 3.54
CA SER A 153 -10.18 -0.18 2.77
C SER A 153 -10.14 0.11 1.27
N ILE A 154 -9.39 -0.71 0.53
CA ILE A 154 -9.34 -0.69 -0.93
C ILE A 154 -9.41 -2.12 -1.46
N ALA A 155 -10.09 -2.31 -2.60
CA ALA A 155 -10.14 -3.57 -3.32
C ALA A 155 -10.05 -3.32 -4.82
N TYR A 156 -9.40 -4.25 -5.53
CA TYR A 156 -9.30 -4.26 -6.99
C TYR A 156 -9.83 -5.59 -7.52
N HIS A 157 -10.52 -5.55 -8.66
CA HIS A 157 -11.02 -6.73 -9.36
C HIS A 157 -10.67 -6.68 -10.84
N GLY A 158 -10.13 -7.77 -11.37
CA GLY A 158 -9.74 -7.91 -12.78
C GLY A 158 -8.26 -7.61 -13.02
N THR A 159 -7.90 -7.42 -14.28
CA THR A 159 -6.55 -7.07 -14.75
C THR A 159 -6.47 -5.58 -15.09
N VAL A 160 -5.25 -5.05 -15.19
CA VAL A 160 -5.06 -3.66 -15.66
C VAL A 160 -5.51 -3.52 -17.11
N GLU A 161 -5.15 -4.49 -17.95
CA GLU A 161 -5.42 -4.47 -19.39
C GLU A 161 -6.92 -4.54 -19.73
N ASP A 162 -7.71 -5.28 -18.95
CA ASP A 162 -9.15 -5.45 -19.19
C ASP A 162 -10.03 -4.37 -18.51
N GLY A 163 -9.42 -3.29 -18.00
CA GLY A 163 -10.16 -2.18 -17.39
C GLY A 163 -10.83 -2.57 -16.06
N GLY A 164 -10.04 -3.19 -15.16
CA GLY A 164 -10.46 -3.66 -13.84
C GLY A 164 -11.18 -2.62 -12.97
N LYS A 165 -11.76 -3.04 -11.85
CA LYS A 165 -12.61 -2.20 -11.00
C LYS A 165 -11.98 -1.98 -9.64
N LEU A 166 -11.99 -0.73 -9.19
CA LEU A 166 -11.61 -0.35 -7.84
C LEU A 166 -12.83 -0.06 -6.99
N MET A 167 -12.71 -0.42 -5.71
CA MET A 167 -13.63 -0.02 -4.66
C MET A 167 -12.87 0.50 -3.46
N LEU A 168 -13.39 1.55 -2.83
CA LEU A 168 -12.87 2.12 -1.60
C LEU A 168 -13.95 2.12 -0.53
N GLY A 169 -13.67 1.55 0.63
CA GLY A 169 -14.49 1.73 1.82
C GLY A 169 -14.09 3.01 2.54
N VAL A 170 -15.08 3.75 3.03
CA VAL A 170 -14.89 5.04 3.73
C VAL A 170 -15.02 4.82 5.23
N LEU A 171 -14.10 5.39 6.01
CA LEU A 171 -14.17 5.40 7.47
C LEU A 171 -15.12 6.51 7.97
N SER A 172 -14.95 7.72 7.43
CA SER A 172 -15.72 8.92 7.82
C SER A 172 -15.68 9.97 6.69
N GLY A 173 -16.52 11.00 6.76
CA GLY A 173 -16.40 12.19 5.88
C GLY A 173 -17.36 12.30 4.69
N LEU A 174 -18.20 11.30 4.41
CA LEU A 174 -19.27 11.45 3.40
C LEU A 174 -20.56 11.97 4.03
N GLY A 175 -20.61 13.29 4.25
CA GLY A 175 -21.88 13.97 4.42
C GLY A 175 -22.80 13.64 3.25
N ASP A 176 -23.97 13.07 3.57
CA ASP A 176 -25.17 12.94 2.70
C ASP A 176 -25.44 11.60 1.97
N CYS A 177 -24.55 10.61 1.97
CA CYS A 177 -24.95 9.27 1.47
C CYS A 177 -25.76 8.51 2.54
N ALA A 178 -26.99 8.08 2.22
CA ALA A 178 -27.70 7.09 3.03
C ALA A 178 -27.16 5.67 2.74
N GLY A 179 -26.61 4.97 3.74
CA GLY A 179 -26.23 3.55 3.65
C GLY A 179 -24.72 3.26 3.73
N ILE A 180 -24.30 2.15 3.09
CA ILE A 180 -22.90 1.68 3.06
C ILE A 180 -22.05 2.64 2.22
N GLN A 181 -21.01 3.17 2.85
CA GLN A 181 -20.14 4.20 2.28
C GLN A 181 -19.01 3.58 1.48
N VAL A 182 -19.24 3.37 0.18
CA VAL A 182 -18.24 2.85 -0.76
C VAL A 182 -18.17 3.73 -2.00
N PHE A 183 -16.95 4.06 -2.41
CA PHE A 183 -16.68 4.56 -3.75
C PHE A 183 -16.36 3.41 -4.69
N ARG A 184 -16.82 3.52 -5.94
CA ARG A 184 -16.50 2.56 -6.99
C ARG A 184 -16.17 3.27 -8.29
N THR A 185 -15.43 2.59 -9.15
CA THR A 185 -15.14 3.03 -10.53
C THR A 185 -16.16 2.44 -11.49
N ASP A 186 -16.77 3.26 -12.36
CA ASP A 186 -17.63 2.79 -13.46
C ASP A 186 -16.77 2.36 -14.66
N ASP A 187 -16.12 3.35 -15.27
CA ASP A 187 -15.12 3.19 -16.32
C ASP A 187 -13.73 3.36 -15.71
N PHE A 188 -12.84 2.41 -15.95
CA PHE A 188 -11.51 2.44 -15.37
C PHE A 188 -10.58 3.22 -16.28
N ASP A 189 -10.24 4.44 -15.85
CA ASP A 189 -9.10 5.16 -16.38
C ASP A 189 -7.84 4.68 -15.63
N PRO A 190 -6.87 4.06 -16.32
CA PRO A 190 -5.67 3.56 -15.70
C PRO A 190 -4.73 4.66 -15.19
N CYS A 191 -4.95 5.94 -15.50
CA CYS A 191 -4.18 7.07 -14.98
C CYS A 191 -4.79 7.55 -13.65
N CYS A 192 -6.06 7.97 -13.66
CA CYS A 192 -6.81 8.42 -12.48
C CYS A 192 -8.29 8.04 -12.64
N PRO A 193 -8.81 7.07 -11.89
CA PRO A 193 -10.17 6.61 -12.09
C PRO A 193 -11.20 7.66 -11.66
N ALA A 194 -12.32 7.72 -12.39
CA ALA A 194 -13.48 8.49 -11.96
C ALA A 194 -14.23 7.74 -10.85
N TRP A 195 -14.45 8.41 -9.72
CA TRP A 195 -15.13 7.83 -8.56
C TRP A 195 -16.62 8.17 -8.54
N ARG A 196 -17.44 7.17 -8.23
CA ARG A 196 -18.86 7.35 -7.86
C ARG A 196 -19.05 7.03 -6.39
N SER A 197 -19.68 7.93 -5.65
CA SER A 197 -20.14 7.70 -4.28
C SER A 197 -21.47 6.92 -4.26
N CYS A 198 -21.84 6.43 -3.07
CA CYS A 198 -23.14 5.81 -2.75
C CYS A 198 -23.57 4.61 -3.65
N GLY A 199 -22.65 3.67 -3.93
CA GLY A 199 -22.84 2.65 -4.98
C GLY A 199 -23.75 1.45 -4.72
N LEU A 200 -24.49 1.38 -3.60
CA LEU A 200 -25.45 0.30 -3.32
C LEU A 200 -26.79 0.89 -2.83
N GLN A 201 -27.44 1.68 -3.68
CA GLN A 201 -28.87 1.96 -3.50
C GLN A 201 -29.66 0.87 -4.23
N ASN A 202 -30.58 0.21 -3.51
CA ASN A 202 -31.52 -0.76 -4.08
C ASN A 202 -32.36 -0.14 -5.21
#